data_AF-A0A497MKR7-F1
#
_entry.id   AF-A0A497MKR7-F1
#
_cell.length_a   1.000
_cell.length_b   1.000
_cell.length_c   1.000
_cell.angle_alpha   90.00
_cell.angle_beta   90.00
_cell.angle_gamma   90.00
#
_symmetry.space_group_name_H-M   'P 1'
#
loop_
_entity.id
_entity.type
_entity.pdbx_description
1 polymer ?
#
loop_
_entity_poly.entity_id
_entity_poly.type
_entity_poly.pdbx_seq_one_letter_code
_entity_poly.pdbx_strand_id
1 'polypeptide(L)' 'MVLTRRQYEEAVEKALEYFDKACIVLTEEEKKRIEVADFGLGRLMEIGLQILVYVNTD' A
#
# COMPACT_ATOMS: atom_id res chain seq x y z
N MET A 1 16.57 8.37 -1.44
CA MET A 1 16.28 8.38 0.02
C MET A 1 15.27 7.27 0.26
N VAL A 2 15.48 6.45 1.29
CA VAL A 2 14.75 5.20 1.51
C VAL A 2 13.46 5.45 2.28
N LEU A 3 12.36 4.88 1.81
CA LEU A 3 11.09 4.81 2.53
C LEU A 3 11.32 4.32 3.97
N THR A 4 10.97 5.13 4.97
CA THR A 4 11.10 4.70 6.36
C THR A 4 10.03 3.68 6.71
N ARG A 5 10.31 2.79 7.67
CA ARG A 5 9.33 1.83 8.18
C ARG A 5 8.03 2.49 8.64
N ARG A 6 8.14 3.65 9.30
CA ARG A 6 6.98 4.42 9.75
C ARG A 6 6.14 4.91 8.57
N GLN A 7 6.77 5.47 7.53
CA GLN A 7 6.05 5.91 6.33
C GLN A 7 5.40 4.76 5.58
N TYR A 8 6.05 3.59 5.57
CA TYR A 8 5.45 2.37 5.02
C TYR A 8 4.19 1.97 5.80
N GLU A 9 4.27 1.90 7.13
CA GLU A 9 3.14 1.53 7.99
C GLU A 9 1.97 2.54 7.84
N GLU A 10 2.26 3.84 7.84
CA GLU A 10 1.27 4.91 7.61
C GLU A 10 0.61 4.79 6.21
N ALA A 11 1.38 4.42 5.18
CA ALA A 11 0.85 4.24 3.83
C ALA A 11 -0.04 2.99 3.70
N VAL A 12 0.32 1.90 4.37
CA VAL A 12 -0.51 0.68 4.44
C VAL A 12 -1.81 0.96 5.17
N GLU A 13 -1.77 1.63 6.32
CA GLU A 13 -2.96 2.01 7.08
C GLU A 13 -3.91 2.87 6.24
N LYS A 14 -3.34 3.85 5.51
CA LYS A 14 -4.12 4.68 4.59
C LYS A 14 -4.74 3.85 3.46
N ALA A 15 -4.00 2.92 2.85
CA ALA A 15 -4.57 2.06 1.82
C ALA A 15 -5.76 1.24 2.35
N LEU A 16 -5.63 0.66 3.55
CA LEU A 16 -6.70 -0.09 4.21
C LEU A 16 -7.94 0.76 4.49
N GLU A 17 -7.77 2.00 4.95
CA GLU A 17 -8.88 2.94 5.14
C GLU A 17 -9.63 3.22 3.83
N TYR A 18 -8.90 3.35 2.71
CA TYR A 18 -9.52 3.58 1.40
C TYR A 18 -10.24 2.33 0.86
N PHE A 19 -9.70 1.13 1.09
CA PHE A 19 -10.41 -0.11 0.76
C PHE A 19 -11.73 -0.23 1.54
N ASP A 20 -11.72 0.06 2.84
CA ASP A 20 -12.92 0.04 3.70
C ASP A 20 -13.97 1.06 3.23
N LYS A 21 -13.55 2.30 2.95
CA LYS A 21 -14.43 3.34 2.38
C LYS A 21 -15.05 2.96 1.03
N ALA A 22 -14.34 2.18 0.24
CA ALA A 22 -14.81 1.66 -1.05
C ALA A 22 -15.65 0.38 -0.92
N CYS A 23 -15.88 -0.11 0.30
CA CYS A 23 -16.54 -1.39 0.59
C CYS A 23 -15.83 -2.59 -0.06
N ILE A 24 -14.51 -2.53 -0.18
CA ILE A 24 -13.66 -3.62 -0.66
C ILE A 24 -13.17 -4.41 0.55
N VAL A 25 -13.70 -5.62 0.74
CA VAL A 25 -13.34 -6.48 1.86
C VAL A 25 -12.04 -7.20 1.57
N LEU A 26 -11.09 -7.10 2.51
CA LEU A 26 -9.80 -7.80 2.47
C LEU A 26 -9.67 -8.78 3.64
N THR A 27 -9.15 -9.97 3.37
CA THR A 27 -8.70 -10.93 4.38
C THR A 27 -7.44 -10.45 5.10
N GLU A 28 -7.17 -10.99 6.29
CA GLU A 28 -5.95 -10.67 7.04
C GLU A 28 -4.66 -11.02 6.28
N GLU A 29 -4.72 -12.00 5.38
CA GLU A 29 -3.60 -12.36 4.51
C GLU A 29 -3.39 -11.30 3.43
N GLU A 30 -4.45 -10.83 2.77
CA GLU A 30 -4.39 -9.78 1.76
C GLU A 30 -3.87 -8.46 2.33
N LYS A 31 -4.32 -8.07 3.53
CA LYS A 31 -3.85 -6.84 4.19
C LYS A 31 -2.33 -6.86 4.42
N LYS A 32 -1.75 -8.02 4.68
CA LYS A 32 -0.29 -8.20 4.88
C LYS A 32 0.50 -8.17 3.57
N ARG A 33 -0.15 -8.32 2.41
CA ARG A 33 0.47 -8.30 1.07
C ARG A 33 0.40 -6.93 0.38
N ILE A 34 -0.11 -5.89 1.05
CA ILE A 34 -0.09 -4.55 0.47
C ILE A 34 1.36 -4.13 0.27
N GLU A 35 1.68 -3.73 -0.96
CA GLU A 35 2.98 -3.23 -1.35
C GLU A 35 2.96 -1.71 -1.45
N VAL A 36 4.05 -1.07 -1.04
CA VAL A 36 4.23 0.39 -1.07
C VAL A 36 5.51 0.70 -1.83
N ALA A 37 5.39 1.53 -2.87
CA ALA A 37 6.52 1.95 -3.70
C ALA A 37 6.59 3.47 -3.78
N ASP A 38 7.74 4.04 -3.43
CA ASP A 38 8.04 5.48 -3.54
C ASP A 38 8.90 5.82 -4.78
N PHE A 39 9.23 4.79 -5.57
CA PHE A 39 10.10 4.86 -6.75
C PHE A 39 11.48 5.50 -6.49
N GLY A 40 11.96 5.47 -5.24
CA GLY A 40 13.24 6.08 -4.84
C GLY A 40 13.23 7.61 -4.79
N LEU A 41 12.07 8.24 -4.97
CA LEU A 41 11.92 9.70 -5.05
C LEU A 41 11.78 10.35 -3.66
N GLY A 42 11.53 9.58 -2.60
CA GLY A 42 11.29 10.10 -1.25
C GLY A 42 10.03 10.98 -1.14
N ARG A 43 9.15 10.93 -2.15
CA ARG A 43 7.93 11.75 -2.27
C ARG A 43 6.68 10.88 -2.38
N LEU A 44 6.60 9.82 -1.57
CA LEU A 44 5.54 8.80 -1.64
C LEU A 44 4.11 9.37 -1.77
N MET A 45 3.80 10.45 -1.04
CA MET A 45 2.47 11.05 -1.02
C MET A 45 2.14 11.89 -2.27
N GLU A 46 3.15 12.29 -3.03
CA GLU A 46 3.01 13.06 -4.26
C GLU A 46 3.17 12.19 -5.50
N ILE A 47 4.16 11.28 -5.46
CA ILE A 47 4.55 10.37 -6.53
C ILE A 47 4.93 9.04 -5.89
N GLY A 48 3.96 8.14 -5.83
CA GLY A 48 4.09 6.83 -5.20
C GLY A 48 2.90 5.94 -5.49
N LEU A 49 2.97 4.70 -5.01
CA LEU A 49 1.96 3.68 -5.20
C LEU A 49 1.74 2.88 -3.91
N GLN A 50 0.48 2.57 -3.61
CA GLN A 50 0.08 1.50 -2.71
C GLN A 50 -0.76 0.52 -3.52
N ILE A 51 -0.41 -0.77 -3.51
CA ILE A 51 -1.07 -1.76 -4.36
C ILE A 51 -1.30 -3.08 -3.62
N LEU A 52 -2.44 -3.69 -3.87
CA LEU A 52 -2.71 -5.09 -3.55
C LEU A 52 -2.89 -5.86 -4.87
N VAL A 53 -2.05 -6.85 -5.10
CA VAL A 53 -2.20 -7.77 -6.23
C VAL A 53 -3.04 -8.96 -5.77
N TYR A 54 -4.27 -9.07 -6.29
CA TYR A 54 -5.15 -10.21 -5.99
C TYR A 54 -4.69 -11.48 -6.69
N VAL A 55 -4.34 -11.35 -7.96
CA VAL A 55 -3.93 -12.46 -8.82
C VAL A 55 -2.80 -11.94 -9.72
N ASN A 56 -1.75 -12.74 -9.85
CA ASN A 56 -0.67 -12.53 -10.79
C ASN A 56 -0.53 -13.80 -11.63
N THR A 57 -1.00 -13.77 -12.87
CA THR A 57 -0.90 -14.90 -13.82
C THR A 57 0.31 -14.72 -14.73
N ASP A 58 0.85 -15.81 -15.27
CA ASP A 58 1.97 -15.82 -16.22
C ASP A 58 1.60 -15.32 -17.63
#